data_AF-A0A9Q0VF12-F1
#
_entry.id   AF-A0A9Q0VF12-F1
#
_cell.length_a   1.000
_cell.length_b   1.000
_cell.length_c   1.000
_cell.angle_alpha   90.00
_cell.angle_beta   90.00
_cell.angle_gamma   90.00
#
_symmetry.space_group_name_H-M   'P 1'
#
loop_
_entity.id
_entity.type
_entity.pdbx_description
1 polymer ?
#
loop_
_entity_poly.entity_id
_entity_poly.type
_entity_poly.pdbx_seq_one_letter_code
_entity_poly.pdbx_strand_id
1 'polypeptide(L)'
;MAKSQLLLSLFLFISISETISQSIIQLSRDHDDVYCSSWRFSEETNDVGYWDHVPSRCVSYVQDYMTGDGYRSDSEAVASYALGFAKTVEIAGDGKDAWVFDVDETLLSNLPYYALHGFGYAICD
;
A
#
# COMPACT_ATOMS: atom_id res chain seq x y z
N MET A 1 -5.51 1.20 -55.18
CA MET A 1 -4.31 1.38 -54.32
C MET A 1 -4.61 2.24 -53.08
N ALA A 2 -5.42 3.30 -53.15
CA ALA A 2 -5.71 4.19 -52.01
C ALA A 2 -6.45 3.56 -50.80
N LYS A 3 -7.40 2.63 -51.02
CA LYS A 3 -8.17 1.99 -49.93
C LYS A 3 -7.31 1.13 -48.98
N SER A 4 -6.28 0.46 -49.50
CA SER A 4 -5.39 -0.37 -48.70
C SER A 4 -4.46 0.47 -47.81
N GLN A 5 -4.01 1.64 -48.29
CA GLN A 5 -3.19 2.55 -47.48
C GLN A 5 -3.98 3.23 -46.36
N LEU A 6 -5.26 3.57 -46.60
CA LEU A 6 -6.17 4.11 -45.57
C LEU A 6 -6.47 3.10 -44.45
N LEU A 7 -6.58 1.82 -44.79
CA LEU A 7 -6.73 0.75 -43.79
C LEU A 7 -5.45 0.57 -42.99
N LEU A 8 -4.28 0.51 -43.65
CA LEU A 8 -2.99 0.40 -42.96
C LEU A 8 -2.72 1.57 -42.02
N SER A 9 -3.03 2.80 -42.41
CA SER A 9 -2.85 3.96 -41.55
C SER A 9 -3.80 3.91 -40.34
N LEU A 10 -5.06 3.52 -40.53
CA LEU A 10 -6.01 3.36 -39.43
C LEU A 10 -5.56 2.28 -38.43
N PHE A 11 -5.06 1.13 -38.91
CA PHE A 11 -4.48 0.10 -38.05
C PHE A 11 -3.26 0.62 -37.28
N LEU A 12 -2.38 1.38 -37.92
CA LEU A 12 -1.20 1.96 -37.28
C LEU A 12 -1.59 2.98 -36.18
N PHE A 13 -2.59 3.82 -36.43
CA PHE A 13 -3.11 4.77 -35.44
C PHE A 13 -3.75 4.07 -34.23
N ILE A 14 -4.48 2.96 -34.44
CA ILE A 14 -5.07 2.17 -33.35
C ILE A 14 -3.96 1.53 -32.49
N SER A 15 -2.95 0.92 -33.11
CA SER A 15 -1.80 0.32 -32.42
C SER A 15 -0.95 1.33 -31.64
N ILE A 16 -0.79 2.55 -32.18
CA ILE A 16 -0.08 3.65 -31.50
C ILE A 16 -0.89 4.14 -30.29
N SER A 17 -2.22 4.22 -30.39
CA SER A 17 -3.07 4.69 -29.29
C SER A 17 -3.05 3.75 -28.08
N GLU A 18 -3.06 2.44 -28.30
CA GLU A 18 -2.99 1.45 -27.22
C GLU A 18 -1.62 1.45 -26.51
N THR A 19 -0.53 1.55 -27.27
CA THR A 19 0.84 1.54 -26.73
C THR A 19 1.20 2.84 -25.98
N ILE A 20 0.76 4.01 -26.48
CA ILE A 20 0.90 5.29 -25.78
C ILE A 20 0.10 5.28 -24.47
N SER A 21 -1.13 4.77 -24.48
CA SER A 21 -1.97 4.67 -23.29
C SER A 21 -1.30 3.82 -22.20
N GLN A 22 -0.80 2.63 -22.56
CA GLN A 22 -0.08 1.76 -21.61
C GLN A 22 1.18 2.41 -21.05
N SER A 23 1.96 3.09 -21.89
CA SER A 23 3.21 3.75 -21.46
C SER A 23 2.95 4.91 -20.50
N ILE A 24 1.89 5.70 -20.75
CA ILE A 24 1.47 6.79 -19.86
C ILE A 24 0.94 6.24 -18.53
N ILE A 25 0.11 5.18 -18.56
CA ILE A 25 -0.41 4.54 -17.35
C ILE A 25 0.72 3.97 -16.50
N GLN A 26 1.73 3.35 -17.12
CA GLN A 26 2.89 2.85 -16.41
C GLN A 26 3.72 3.98 -15.78
N LEU A 27 3.94 5.08 -16.50
CA LEU A 27 4.68 6.23 -15.98
C LEU A 27 3.93 6.93 -14.84
N SER A 28 2.61 7.10 -14.96
CA SER A 28 1.80 7.67 -13.87
C SER A 28 1.81 6.76 -12.65
N ARG A 29 1.71 5.44 -12.85
CA ARG A 29 1.75 4.47 -11.75
C ARG A 29 3.10 4.47 -11.05
N ASP A 30 4.21 4.50 -11.78
CA ASP A 30 5.56 4.55 -11.18
C ASP A 30 5.76 5.82 -10.34
N HIS A 31 5.31 6.97 -10.86
CA HIS A 31 5.36 8.23 -10.11
C HIS A 31 4.44 8.23 -8.88
N ASP A 32 3.25 7.62 -8.99
CA ASP A 32 2.35 7.44 -7.86
C ASP A 32 2.92 6.47 -6.84
N ASP A 33 3.50 5.33 -7.25
CA ASP A 33 4.12 4.33 -6.37
C ASP A 33 5.26 4.95 -5.55
N VAL A 34 6.14 5.74 -6.18
CA VAL A 34 7.22 6.46 -5.50
C VAL A 34 6.69 7.48 -4.50
N TYR A 35 5.68 8.26 -4.91
CA TYR A 35 5.05 9.24 -4.01
C TYR A 35 4.37 8.54 -2.83
N CYS A 36 3.60 7.49 -3.09
CA CYS A 36 2.79 6.79 -2.11
C CYS A 36 3.62 5.94 -1.15
N SER A 37 4.75 5.38 -1.61
CA SER A 37 5.73 4.77 -0.72
C SER A 37 6.39 5.77 0.21
N SER A 38 6.69 6.98 -0.31
CA SER A 38 7.27 8.07 0.49
C SER A 38 6.25 8.60 1.49
N TRP A 39 4.99 8.78 1.08
CA TRP A 39 3.89 9.16 1.95
C TRP A 39 3.68 8.14 3.05
N ARG A 40 3.55 6.83 2.74
CA ARG A 40 3.44 5.76 3.75
C ARG A 40 4.59 5.82 4.73
N PHE A 41 5.83 5.94 4.26
CA PHE A 41 6.98 6.04 5.15
C PHE A 41 6.89 7.25 6.08
N SER A 42 6.51 8.42 5.55
CA SER A 42 6.30 9.62 6.36
C SER A 42 5.13 9.48 7.35
N GLU A 43 4.11 8.67 7.05
CA GLU A 43 3.05 8.34 8.02
C GLU A 43 3.58 7.46 9.16
N GLU A 44 4.34 6.40 8.84
CA GLU A 44 4.92 5.49 9.84
C GLU A 44 5.93 6.21 10.76
N THR A 45 6.56 7.28 10.29
CA THR A 45 7.44 8.15 11.10
C THR A 45 6.72 9.32 11.74
N ASN A 46 5.40 9.45 11.56
CA ASN A 46 4.56 10.53 12.07
C ASN A 46 5.00 11.94 11.59
N ASP A 47 5.61 12.02 10.41
CA ASP A 47 6.05 13.27 9.78
C ASP A 47 4.93 13.97 9.00
N VAL A 48 3.90 13.24 8.56
CA VAL A 48 2.75 13.84 7.86
C VAL A 48 1.81 14.58 8.83
N GLY A 49 1.80 14.18 10.11
CA GLY A 49 0.89 14.72 11.12
C GLY A 49 -0.51 14.13 11.00
N TYR A 50 -1.54 14.96 11.23
CA TYR A 50 -2.92 14.51 11.18
C TYR A 50 -3.43 14.40 9.73
N TRP A 51 -4.03 13.27 9.39
CA TRP A 51 -4.71 13.02 8.12
C TRP A 51 -6.02 12.26 8.34
N ASP A 52 -7.02 12.54 7.49
CA ASP A 52 -8.37 11.98 7.65
C ASP A 52 -8.62 10.73 6.79
N HIS A 53 -7.93 10.61 5.65
CA HIS A 53 -8.11 9.51 4.69
C HIS A 53 -6.88 9.36 3.79
N VAL A 54 -6.72 8.17 3.22
CA VAL A 54 -5.65 7.87 2.27
C VAL A 54 -5.79 8.78 1.04
N PRO A 55 -4.70 9.43 0.56
CA PRO A 55 -4.75 10.22 -0.66
C PRO A 55 -5.31 9.40 -1.82
N SER A 56 -6.23 9.96 -2.61
CA SER A 56 -6.91 9.20 -3.69
C SER A 56 -5.94 8.56 -4.69
N ARG A 57 -4.78 9.20 -4.95
CA ARG A 57 -3.71 8.67 -5.81
C ARG A 57 -2.99 7.46 -5.22
N CYS A 58 -3.10 7.22 -3.92
CA CYS A 58 -2.42 6.14 -3.20
C CYS A 58 -3.30 4.94 -2.88
N VAL A 59 -4.58 4.94 -3.26
CA VAL A 59 -5.48 3.81 -2.98
C VAL A 59 -4.97 2.51 -3.60
N SER A 60 -4.56 2.54 -4.87
CA SER A 60 -4.01 1.35 -5.53
C SER A 60 -2.71 0.89 -4.85
N TYR A 61 -1.86 1.82 -4.47
CA TYR A 61 -0.62 1.52 -3.74
C TYR A 61 -0.90 0.85 -2.39
N VAL A 62 -1.84 1.39 -1.61
CA VAL A 62 -2.22 0.83 -0.30
C VAL A 62 -2.84 -0.56 -0.47
N GLN A 63 -3.72 -0.73 -1.46
CA GLN A 63 -4.27 -2.05 -1.79
C GLN A 63 -3.15 -3.07 -2.08
N ASP A 64 -2.20 -2.72 -2.96
CA ASP A 64 -1.09 -3.60 -3.33
C ASP A 64 -0.17 -3.89 -2.14
N TYR A 65 0.10 -2.89 -1.30
CA TYR A 65 0.90 -3.03 -0.08
C TYR A 65 0.25 -3.96 0.95
N MET A 66 -1.05 -3.77 1.22
CA MET A 66 -1.79 -4.51 2.24
C MET A 66 -2.15 -5.94 1.82
N THR A 67 -2.38 -6.17 0.52
CA THR A 67 -2.77 -7.49 0.00
C THR A 67 -1.59 -8.30 -0.56
N GLY A 68 -0.49 -7.62 -0.90
CA GLY A 68 0.75 -8.23 -1.37
C GLY A 68 1.66 -8.70 -0.23
N ASP A 69 2.97 -8.59 -0.46
CA ASP A 69 4.00 -9.02 0.50
C ASP A 69 4.45 -7.90 1.45
N GLY A 70 4.19 -6.63 1.12
CA GLY A 70 4.70 -5.47 1.84
C GLY A 70 4.31 -5.46 3.32
N TYR A 71 3.00 -5.42 3.61
CA TYR A 71 2.50 -5.38 4.98
C TYR A 71 2.92 -6.60 5.80
N ARG A 72 2.90 -7.80 5.20
CA ARG A 72 3.35 -9.04 5.85
C ARG A 72 4.84 -8.99 6.19
N SER A 73 5.68 -8.57 5.26
CA SER A 73 7.13 -8.47 5.47
C SER A 73 7.46 -7.49 6.61
N ASP A 74 6.82 -6.32 6.62
CA ASP A 74 7.03 -5.30 7.66
C ASP A 74 6.56 -5.83 9.04
N SER A 75 5.40 -6.51 9.07
CA SER A 75 4.85 -7.13 10.30
C SER A 75 5.76 -8.23 10.85
N GLU A 76 6.30 -9.09 9.99
CA GLU A 76 7.23 -10.15 10.37
C GLU A 76 8.54 -9.58 10.95
N ALA A 77 9.03 -8.48 10.38
CA ALA A 77 10.23 -7.80 10.87
C ALA A 77 10.01 -7.23 12.27
N VAL A 78 8.94 -6.46 12.50
CA VAL A 78 8.68 -5.85 13.81
C VAL A 78 8.39 -6.91 14.88
N ALA A 79 7.63 -7.97 14.55
CA ALA A 79 7.39 -9.07 15.47
C ALA A 79 8.69 -9.81 15.84
N SER A 80 9.61 -9.99 14.88
CA SER A 80 10.90 -10.61 15.11
C SER A 80 11.79 -9.75 16.03
N TYR A 81 11.80 -8.43 15.85
CA TYR A 81 12.54 -7.51 16.73
C TYR A 81 11.95 -7.47 18.14
N ALA A 82 10.61 -7.40 18.26
CA ALA A 82 9.92 -7.46 19.54
C ALA A 82 10.23 -8.75 20.30
N LEU A 83 10.15 -9.90 19.63
CA LEU A 83 10.50 -11.20 20.22
C LEU A 83 11.99 -11.28 20.60
N GLY A 84 12.86 -10.70 19.77
CA GLY A 84 14.29 -10.59 20.05
C GLY A 84 14.54 -9.83 21.35
N PHE A 85 13.91 -8.66 21.50
CA PHE A 85 13.98 -7.86 22.72
C PHE A 85 13.38 -8.60 23.93
N ALA A 86 12.21 -9.21 23.80
CA ALA A 86 11.54 -9.95 24.86
C ALA A 86 12.43 -11.01 25.52
N LYS A 87 13.25 -11.71 24.72
CA LYS A 87 14.18 -12.74 25.19
C LYS A 87 15.37 -12.17 25.99
N THR A 88 15.63 -10.87 25.91
CA THR A 88 16.71 -10.20 26.66
C THR A 88 16.26 -9.63 27.99
N VAL A 89 14.95 -9.55 28.23
CA VAL A 89 14.39 -8.98 29.46
C VAL A 89 14.53 -9.99 30.60
N GLU A 90 15.07 -9.54 31.74
CA GLU A 90 15.09 -10.31 32.98
C GLU A 90 13.70 -10.26 33.64
N ILE A 91 13.08 -11.43 33.80
CA ILE A 91 11.76 -11.57 34.42
C ILE A 91 11.93 -11.63 35.94
N ALA A 92 11.25 -10.75 36.66
CA ALA A 92 11.45 -10.57 38.11
C ALA A 92 10.91 -11.75 38.94
N GLY A 93 10.03 -12.58 38.36
CA GLY A 93 9.44 -13.75 39.02
C GLY A 93 8.37 -13.41 40.06
N ASP A 94 7.95 -12.15 40.17
CA ASP A 94 6.88 -11.70 41.07
C ASP A 94 5.48 -11.74 40.42
N GLY A 95 5.41 -12.20 39.17
CA GLY A 95 4.18 -12.37 38.40
C GLY A 95 3.60 -11.06 37.84
N LYS A 96 4.37 -9.96 37.84
CA LYS A 96 3.90 -8.65 37.37
C LYS A 96 4.48 -8.20 36.04
N ASP A 97 5.39 -8.98 35.46
CA ASP A 97 5.92 -8.73 34.12
C ASP A 97 4.81 -8.92 33.09
N ALA A 98 4.62 -7.92 32.22
CA ALA A 98 3.53 -7.90 31.25
C ALA A 98 3.99 -7.35 29.89
N TRP A 99 3.33 -7.83 28.84
CA TRP A 99 3.42 -7.29 27.49
C TRP A 99 2.04 -6.81 27.07
N VAL A 100 1.94 -5.54 26.71
CA VAL A 100 0.67 -4.92 26.30
C VAL A 100 0.57 -4.97 24.78
N PHE A 101 -0.58 -5.41 24.29
CA PHE A 101 -0.91 -5.42 22.87
C PHE A 101 -2.15 -4.57 22.65
N ASP A 102 -2.13 -3.78 21.58
CA ASP A 102 -3.35 -3.26 21.00
C ASP A 102 -4.10 -4.38 20.26
N VAL A 103 -5.36 -4.16 19.92
CA VAL A 103 -6.23 -5.16 19.26
C VAL A 103 -6.28 -4.91 17.75
N ASP A 104 -6.87 -3.80 17.34
CA ASP A 104 -7.10 -3.48 15.93
C ASP A 104 -5.79 -3.14 15.22
N GLU A 105 -5.62 -3.65 14.00
CA GLU A 105 -4.41 -3.52 13.16
C GLU A 105 -3.11 -4.05 13.80
N THR A 106 -3.20 -4.68 14.99
CA THR A 106 -2.08 -5.26 15.75
C THR A 106 -2.24 -6.76 15.95
N LEU A 107 -3.34 -7.20 16.59
CA LEU A 107 -3.66 -8.63 16.78
C LEU A 107 -4.72 -9.11 15.80
N LEU A 108 -5.67 -8.23 15.47
CA LEU A 108 -6.77 -8.49 14.54
C LEU A 108 -6.70 -7.50 13.39
N SER A 109 -6.97 -7.97 12.17
CA SER A 109 -6.92 -7.13 10.97
C SER A 109 -8.34 -6.75 10.52
N ASN A 110 -8.57 -5.44 10.38
CA ASN A 110 -9.76 -4.88 9.73
C ASN A 110 -9.62 -4.79 8.20
N LEU A 111 -8.57 -5.39 7.62
CA LEU A 111 -8.36 -5.39 6.17
C LEU A 111 -9.58 -5.85 5.35
N PRO A 112 -10.35 -6.89 5.75
CA PRO A 112 -11.57 -7.25 5.03
C PRO A 112 -12.61 -6.13 4.97
N TYR A 113 -12.73 -5.32 6.03
CA TYR A 113 -13.59 -4.14 6.04
C TYR A 113 -13.05 -3.08 5.07
N TYR A 114 -11.78 -2.70 5.21
CA TYR A 114 -11.18 -1.66 4.36
C TYR A 114 -11.14 -2.03 2.88
N ALA A 115 -10.99 -3.32 2.54
CA ALA A 115 -11.04 -3.80 1.16
C ALA A 115 -12.41 -3.57 0.50
N LEU A 116 -13.50 -3.55 1.28
CA LEU A 116 -14.85 -3.23 0.81
C LEU A 116 -15.15 -1.72 0.81
N HIS A 117 -14.33 -0.92 1.51
CA HIS A 117 -14.55 0.52 1.73
C HIS A 117 -13.40 1.38 1.17
N GLY A 118 -12.79 0.93 0.07
CA GLY A 118 -11.83 1.75 -0.69
C GLY A 118 -10.49 1.98 0.01
N PHE A 119 -10.04 1.04 0.84
CA PHE A 119 -8.71 1.04 1.46
C PHE A 119 -8.36 2.36 2.18
N GLY A 120 -9.32 2.91 2.93
CA GLY A 120 -9.11 4.11 3.75
C GLY A 120 -9.28 5.44 3.00
N TYR A 121 -9.67 5.42 1.72
CA TYR A 121 -10.09 6.64 1.00
C TYR A 121 -11.53 7.06 1.34
N ALA A 122 -12.44 6.11 1.54
CA ALA A 122 -13.82 6.43 1.89
C ALA A 122 -13.90 6.84 3.37
N ILE A 123 -14.49 8.00 3.64
CA ILE A 123 -14.84 8.42 4.99
C ILE A 123 -15.94 7.46 5.47
N CYS A 124 -15.72 6.85 6.64
CA CYS A 124 -16.74 6.04 7.29
C CYS A 124 -17.76 7.01 7.91
N ASP A 125 -18.95 7.11 7.32
CA ASP A 125 -20.13 7.78 7.90
C ASP A 125 -20.83 6.89 8.94
#